data_AF-A0A1Y5D5B7-F1
#
_entry.id   AF-A0A1Y5D5B7-F1
#
_cell.length_a   1.000
_cell.length_b   1.000
_cell.length_c   1.000
_cell.angle_alpha   90.00
_cell.angle_beta   90.00
_cell.angle_gamma   90.00
#
_symmetry.space_group_name_H-M   'P 1'
#
loop_
_entity.id
_entity.type
_entity.pdbx_description
1 polymer ?
#
loop_
_entity_poly.entity_id
_entity_poly.type
_entity_poly.pdbx_seq_one_letter_code
_entity_poly.pdbx_strand_id
1 'polypeptide(L)'
;MAKIKAFTAGEKRVFHKLALAMIAAEIESQVIKPATEKETGKPYQSKGGYLDIYLKSDPTVKRVWNAFQKEVQKVRSDYLKYAEAEKANEGT
;
A
#
# COMPACT_ATOMS: atom_id res chain seq x y z
N MET A 1 29.51 -5.04 -15.14
CA MET A 1 28.16 -4.73 -14.62
C MET A 1 27.82 -3.28 -14.97
N ALA A 2 26.63 -3.02 -15.51
CA ALA A 2 26.20 -1.65 -15.78
C ALA A 2 26.07 -0.87 -14.46
N LYS A 3 26.60 0.36 -14.41
CA LYS A 3 26.51 1.23 -13.24
C LYS A 3 25.04 1.62 -13.05
N ILE A 4 24.41 1.18 -11.97
CA ILE A 4 23.01 1.51 -11.67
C ILE A 4 22.90 3.02 -11.47
N LYS A 5 22.03 3.68 -12.23
CA LYS A 5 21.79 5.11 -12.07
C LYS A 5 21.08 5.37 -10.75
N ALA A 6 21.49 6.43 -10.04
CA ALA A 6 20.77 6.89 -8.87
C ALA A 6 19.36 7.37 -9.26
N PHE A 7 18.42 7.26 -8.33
CA PHE A 7 17.09 7.83 -8.50
C PHE A 7 17.18 9.35 -8.71
N THR A 8 16.43 9.83 -9.69
CA THR A 8 16.17 11.24 -9.95
C THR A 8 15.40 11.89 -8.79
N ALA A 9 15.43 13.22 -8.73
CA ALA A 9 14.63 13.97 -7.77
C ALA A 9 13.11 13.74 -7.93
N GLY A 10 12.66 13.44 -9.16
CA GLY A 10 11.27 13.07 -9.42
C GLY A 10 10.90 11.75 -8.77
N GLU A 11 11.69 10.71 -9.01
CA GLU A 11 11.49 9.37 -8.42
C GLU A 11 11.54 9.41 -6.90
N LYS A 12 12.53 10.11 -6.32
CA LYS A 12 12.62 10.28 -4.85
C LYS A 12 11.37 10.93 -4.27
N ARG A 13 10.79 11.93 -4.94
CA ARG A 13 9.53 12.56 -4.50
C ARG A 13 8.35 11.61 -4.58
N VAL A 14 8.27 10.77 -5.61
CA VAL A 14 7.24 9.74 -5.72
C VAL A 14 7.37 8.73 -4.58
N PHE A 15 8.59 8.25 -4.30
CA PHE A 15 8.84 7.34 -3.18
C PHE A 15 8.47 7.96 -1.83
N HIS A 16 8.81 9.23 -1.61
CA HIS A 16 8.45 9.93 -0.38
C HIS A 16 6.91 10.02 -0.20
N LYS A 17 6.18 10.37 -1.27
CA LYS A 17 4.70 10.41 -1.24
C LYS A 17 4.08 9.03 -0.98
N LEU A 18 4.65 7.98 -1.56
CA LEU A 18 4.23 6.60 -1.28
C LEU A 18 4.47 6.24 0.18
N ALA A 19 5.67 6.54 0.71
CA ALA A 19 6.01 6.24 2.09
C ALA A 19 5.06 6.92 3.08
N LEU A 20 4.72 8.18 2.86
CA LEU A 20 3.75 8.89 3.69
C LEU A 20 2.36 8.23 3.65
N ALA A 21 1.89 7.80 2.49
CA ALA A 21 0.62 7.10 2.37
C ALA A 21 0.63 5.73 3.08
N MET A 22 1.76 5.00 3.00
CA MET A 22 1.93 3.73 3.71
C MET A 22 1.89 3.93 5.22
N ILE A 23 2.62 4.93 5.75
CA ILE A 23 2.64 5.22 7.18
C ILE A 23 1.25 5.68 7.67
N ALA A 24 0.53 6.49 6.88
CA ALA A 24 -0.84 6.86 7.21
C ALA A 24 -1.77 5.64 7.30
N ALA A 25 -1.68 4.72 6.33
CA ALA A 25 -2.45 3.48 6.34
C ALA A 25 -2.08 2.57 7.53
N GLU A 26 -0.80 2.52 7.86
CA GLU A 26 -0.26 1.72 8.97
C GLU A 26 -0.75 2.24 10.32
N ILE A 27 -0.58 3.54 10.59
CA ILE A 27 -1.06 4.21 11.81
C ILE A 27 -2.57 4.04 11.94
N GLU A 28 -3.30 4.20 10.84
CA GLU A 28 -4.75 4.02 10.85
C GLU A 28 -5.13 2.60 11.27
N SER A 29 -4.48 1.59 10.70
CA SER A 29 -4.79 0.18 10.98
C SER A 29 -4.33 -0.28 12.37
N GLN A 30 -3.15 0.18 12.83
CA GLN A 30 -2.51 -0.33 14.04
C GLN A 30 -2.82 0.49 15.29
N VAL A 31 -3.13 1.79 15.14
CA VAL A 31 -3.30 2.71 16.27
C VAL A 31 -4.72 3.27 16.30
N ILE A 32 -5.16 3.94 15.24
CA ILE A 32 -6.42 4.69 15.25
C ILE A 32 -7.61 3.75 15.33
N LYS A 33 -7.65 2.71 14.48
CA LYS A 33 -8.76 1.74 14.47
C LYS A 33 -8.91 1.04 15.83
N PRO A 34 -7.88 0.40 16.42
CA PRO A 34 -8.03 -0.27 17.70
C PRO A 34 -8.43 0.69 18.84
N ALA A 35 -7.86 1.90 18.88
CA ALA A 35 -8.22 2.90 19.88
C ALA A 35 -9.68 3.33 19.75
N THR A 36 -10.14 3.63 18.53
CA THR A 36 -11.52 4.06 18.27
C THR A 36 -12.53 2.96 18.61
N GLU A 37 -12.25 1.71 18.23
CA GLU A 37 -13.13 0.58 18.52
C GLU A 37 -13.21 0.31 20.03
N LYS A 38 -12.08 0.45 20.75
CA LYS A 38 -12.02 0.33 22.20
C LYS A 38 -12.80 1.42 22.93
N GLU A 39 -12.66 2.67 22.48
CA GLU A 39 -13.31 3.83 23.12
C GLU A 39 -14.81 3.90 22.83
N THR A 40 -15.22 3.59 21.59
CA THR A 40 -16.60 3.78 21.15
C THR A 40 -17.45 2.51 21.22
N GLY A 41 -16.81 1.32 21.30
CA GLY A 41 -17.48 0.03 21.18
C GLY A 41 -18.08 -0.25 19.80
N LYS A 42 -17.80 0.59 18.79
CA LYS A 42 -18.36 0.49 17.44
C LYS A 42 -17.25 0.16 16.44
N PRO A 43 -17.55 -0.59 15.36
CA PRO A 43 -16.59 -0.84 14.29
C PRO A 43 -16.07 0.46 13.67
N TYR A 44 -14.76 0.54 13.45
CA TYR A 44 -14.14 1.70 12.82
C TYR A 44 -14.53 1.81 11.34
N GLN A 45 -14.91 3.00 10.91
CA GLN A 45 -15.22 3.29 9.51
C GLN A 45 -14.03 3.93 8.80
N SER A 46 -13.40 3.20 7.88
CA SER A 46 -12.23 3.70 7.13
C SER A 46 -12.57 4.83 6.14
N LYS A 47 -13.83 4.97 5.74
CA LYS A 47 -14.26 6.02 4.80
C LYS A 47 -14.28 7.36 5.53
N GLY A 48 -13.48 8.33 5.07
CA GLY A 48 -13.23 9.56 5.83
C GLY A 48 -12.22 9.40 6.96
N GLY A 49 -11.58 8.23 7.07
CA GLY A 49 -10.52 7.96 8.03
C GLY A 49 -9.19 8.64 7.65
N TYR A 50 -8.16 8.40 8.46
CA TYR A 50 -6.91 9.15 8.41
C TYR A 50 -6.17 9.06 7.07
N LEU A 51 -6.05 7.86 6.48
CA LEU A 51 -5.52 7.67 5.14
C LEU A 51 -6.37 8.39 4.10
N ASP A 52 -7.70 8.29 4.16
CA ASP A 52 -8.58 8.93 3.19
C ASP A 52 -8.47 10.47 3.24
N ILE A 53 -8.35 11.05 4.44
CA ILE A 53 -8.05 12.48 4.62
C ILE A 53 -6.70 12.82 3.97
N TYR A 54 -5.66 12.02 4.23
CA TYR A 54 -4.34 12.25 3.66
C TYR A 54 -4.34 12.14 2.13
N LEU A 55 -4.97 11.12 1.56
CA LEU A 55 -5.10 10.95 0.11
C LEU A 55 -5.89 12.10 -0.55
N LYS A 56 -6.85 12.69 0.16
CA LYS A 56 -7.59 13.88 -0.33
C LYS A 56 -6.76 15.16 -0.32
N SER A 57 -5.75 15.26 0.55
CA SER A 57 -4.92 16.46 0.69
C SER A 57 -3.98 16.73 -0.49
N ASP A 58 -3.52 15.69 -1.20
CA ASP A 58 -2.63 15.82 -2.37
C ASP A 58 -3.04 14.83 -3.48
N PRO A 59 -3.55 15.33 -4.63
CA PRO A 59 -3.91 14.49 -5.77
C PRO A 59 -2.78 13.61 -6.29
N THR A 60 -1.52 14.04 -6.13
CA THR A 60 -0.34 13.26 -6.51
C THR A 60 -0.18 12.05 -5.60
N VAL A 61 -0.34 12.23 -4.29
CA VAL A 61 -0.28 11.12 -3.32
C VAL A 61 -1.36 10.10 -3.65
N LYS A 62 -2.60 10.56 -3.90
CA LYS A 62 -3.71 9.69 -4.33
C LYS A 62 -3.37 8.91 -5.59
N ARG A 63 -2.79 9.57 -6.59
CA ARG A 63 -2.39 8.92 -7.85
C ARG A 63 -1.31 7.86 -7.61
N VAL A 64 -0.28 8.18 -6.82
CA VAL A 64 0.81 7.24 -6.50
C VAL A 64 0.29 6.06 -5.70
N TRP A 65 -0.54 6.30 -4.68
CA TRP A 65 -1.17 5.25 -3.88
C TRP A 65 -2.00 4.29 -4.72
N ASN A 66 -2.87 4.82 -5.58
CA ASN A 66 -3.70 3.99 -6.46
C ASN A 66 -2.87 3.16 -7.45
N ALA A 67 -1.79 3.74 -8.00
CA ALA A 67 -0.88 3.01 -8.88
C ALA A 67 -0.18 1.87 -8.12
N PHE A 68 0.30 2.15 -6.92
CA PHE A 68 0.92 1.16 -6.04
C PHE A 68 -0.04 0.02 -5.68
N GLN A 69 -1.27 0.33 -5.27
CA GLN A 69 -2.28 -0.69 -4.93
C GLN A 69 -2.55 -1.63 -6.11
N LYS A 70 -2.66 -1.11 -7.34
CA LYS A 70 -2.83 -1.94 -8.54
C LYS A 70 -1.63 -2.88 -8.75
N GLU A 71 -0.41 -2.38 -8.59
CA GLU A 71 0.79 -3.20 -8.75
C GLU A 71 0.88 -4.28 -7.67
N VAL A 72 0.54 -3.96 -6.41
CA VAL A 72 0.47 -4.94 -5.33
C VAL A 72 -0.50 -6.07 -5.65
N GLN A 73 -1.69 -5.77 -6.19
CA GLN A 73 -2.64 -6.80 -6.58
C GLN A 73 -2.12 -7.68 -7.72
N LYS A 74 -1.47 -7.07 -8.71
CA LYS A 74 -0.85 -7.80 -9.81
C LYS A 74 0.24 -8.73 -9.32
N VAL A 75 1.20 -8.22 -8.54
CA VAL A 75 2.29 -9.00 -7.95
C VAL A 75 1.73 -10.15 -7.12
N ARG A 76 0.71 -9.92 -6.27
CA ARG A 76 0.04 -11.00 -5.53
C ARG A 76 -0.54 -12.07 -6.44
N SER A 77 -1.23 -11.68 -7.51
CA SER A 77 -1.78 -12.63 -8.47
C SER A 77 -0.69 -13.46 -9.16
N ASP A 78 0.44 -12.83 -9.51
CA ASP A 78 1.56 -13.51 -10.15
C ASP A 78 2.19 -14.55 -9.18
N TYR A 79 2.39 -14.19 -7.91
CA TYR A 79 2.87 -15.11 -6.88
C TYR A 79 1.92 -16.29 -6.63
N LEU A 80 0.61 -16.07 -6.65
CA LEU A 80 -0.36 -17.16 -6.51
C LEU A 80 -0.28 -18.14 -7.68
N LYS A 81 -0.15 -17.65 -8.92
CA LYS A 81 0.01 -18.51 -10.10
C LYS A 81 1.31 -19.32 -10.04
N TYR A 82 2.40 -18.72 -9.57
CA TYR A 82 3.66 -19.45 -9.40
C TYR A 82 3.50 -20.59 -8.39
N ALA A 83 2.85 -20.35 -7.25
CA ALA A 83 2.61 -21.38 -6.25
C ALA A 83 1.68 -22.51 -6.76
N GLU A 84 0.70 -22.19 -7.61
CA GLU A 84 -0.16 -23.21 -8.26
C GLU A 84 0.63 -24.06 -9.27
N ALA A 85 1.50 -23.44 -10.06
CA ALA A 85 2.34 -24.13 -11.04
C ALA A 85 3.39 -25.04 -10.39
N GLU A 86 3.98 -24.62 -9.26
CA GLU A 86 4.89 -25.48 -8.47
C GLU A 86 4.17 -26.73 -7.96
N LYS A 87 2.96 -26.58 -7.39
CA LYS A 87 2.16 -27.72 -6.93
C LYS A 87 1.76 -28.68 -8.05
N ALA A 88 1.51 -28.16 -9.26
CA ALA A 88 1.18 -28.99 -10.42
C ALA A 88 2.39 -29.80 -10.91
N ASN A 89 3.60 -29.27 -10.78
CA ASN A 89 4.85 -29.95 -11.17
C ASN A 89 5.36 -30.94 -10.11
N GLU A 90 5.06 -30.74 -8.82
CA GLU A 90 5.39 -31.69 -7.75
C GLU A 90 4.45 -32.91 -7.71
N GLY A 91 3.33 -32.87 -8.45
CA GLY A 91 2.34 -33.95 -8.54
C GLY A 91 2.54 -34.95 -9.70
N THR A 92 3.64 -34.85 -10.45
CA THR A 92 4.07 -35.76 -11.53
C THR A 92 5.39 -36.43 -11.20
#